data_AF-A0A5S4F015-F1
#
_entry.id   AF-A0A5S4F015-F1
#
_cell.length_a   1.000
_cell.length_b   1.000
_cell.length_c   1.000
_cell.angle_alpha   90.00
_cell.angle_beta   90.00
_cell.angle_gamma   90.00
#
_symmetry.space_group_name_H-M   'P 1'
#
loop_
_entity.id
_entity.type
_entity.pdbx_description
1 polymer ?
#
loop_
_entity_poly.entity_id
_entity_poly.type
_entity_poly.pdbx_seq_one_letter_code
_entity_poly.pdbx_strand_id
1 'polypeptide(L)'
;MDDERLARFEAVYRETYGQITAYAVRRCDSPQDAADVVAETFTIAWRRMDDLPSGEGATLWLYGVARNVLANHHRSEGRRKARSAELDLKMADRYADSPGSRLEREAIAQIFRALPDDDRELLALVAWEGLVLQ
;
A
#
# COMPACT_ATOMS: atom_id res chain seq x y z
N MET A 1 25.28 -16.54 14.59
CA MET A 1 24.62 -15.22 14.70
C MET A 1 23.78 -14.94 13.47
N ASP A 2 24.35 -15.01 12.26
CA ASP A 2 23.57 -14.84 11.02
C ASP A 2 22.51 -15.94 10.80
N ASP A 3 22.80 -17.19 11.18
CA ASP A 3 21.85 -18.31 11.05
C ASP A 3 20.60 -18.16 11.92
N GLU A 4 20.73 -17.65 13.13
CA GLU A 4 19.61 -17.42 14.05
C GLU A 4 18.73 -16.25 13.57
N ARG A 5 19.37 -15.19 13.07
CA ARG A 5 18.69 -14.06 12.43
C ARG A 5 17.90 -14.52 11.20
N LEU A 6 18.51 -15.36 10.36
CA LEU A 6 17.85 -15.95 9.20
C LEU A 6 16.66 -16.82 9.61
N ALA A 7 16.83 -17.74 10.55
CA ALA A 7 15.76 -18.62 11.01
C ALA A 7 14.56 -17.84 11.58
N ARG A 8 14.83 -16.79 12.36
CA ARG A 8 13.80 -15.91 12.91
C ARG A 8 13.02 -15.19 11.80
N PHE A 9 13.71 -14.64 10.81
CA PHE A 9 13.06 -14.00 9.68
C PHE A 9 12.23 -14.98 8.85
N GLU A 10 12.76 -16.16 8.56
CA GLU A 10 12.04 -17.18 7.80
C GLU A 10 10.75 -17.61 8.49
N ALA A 11 10.76 -17.72 9.82
CA ALA A 11 9.57 -18.02 10.60
C ALA A 11 8.49 -16.94 10.40
N VAL A 12 8.87 -15.67 10.60
CA VAL A 12 7.93 -14.54 10.42
C VAL A 12 7.46 -14.43 8.98
N TYR A 13 8.37 -14.56 8.01
CA TYR A 13 8.04 -14.53 6.59
C TYR A 13 7.00 -15.60 6.25
N ARG A 14 7.23 -16.84 6.67
CA ARG A 14 6.32 -17.95 6.37
C ARG A 14 4.94 -17.75 6.98
N GLU A 15 4.87 -17.21 8.19
CA GLU A 15 3.61 -16.94 8.88
C GLU A 15 2.83 -15.79 8.22
N THR A 16 3.52 -14.74 7.77
CA THR A 16 2.89 -13.47 7.40
C THR A 16 2.83 -13.19 5.90
N TYR A 17 3.58 -13.92 5.08
CA TYR A 17 3.67 -13.66 3.63
C TYR A 17 2.29 -13.64 2.97
N GLY A 18 1.45 -14.65 3.24
CA GLY A 18 0.11 -14.72 2.65
C GLY A 18 -0.78 -13.53 3.03
N GLN A 19 -0.71 -13.06 4.27
CA GLN A 19 -1.49 -11.93 4.78
C GLN A 19 -1.04 -10.62 4.14
N ILE A 20 0.28 -10.37 4.09
CA ILE A 20 0.85 -9.16 3.49
C ILE A 20 0.64 -9.14 1.98
N THR A 21 0.76 -10.27 1.30
CA THR A 21 0.43 -10.39 -0.13
C THR A 21 -1.05 -10.11 -0.39
N ALA A 22 -1.96 -10.70 0.39
CA ALA A 22 -3.39 -10.44 0.25
C ALA A 22 -3.72 -8.96 0.49
N TYR A 23 -3.08 -8.33 1.48
CA TYR A 23 -3.21 -6.90 1.75
C TYR A 23 -2.77 -6.02 0.57
N ALA A 24 -1.60 -6.32 -0.02
CA ALA A 24 -1.06 -5.56 -1.14
C ALA A 24 -1.91 -5.74 -2.41
N VAL A 25 -2.27 -6.99 -2.74
CA VAL A 25 -3.12 -7.28 -3.91
C VAL A 25 -4.47 -6.57 -3.85
N ARG A 26 -5.06 -6.41 -2.66
CA ARG A 26 -6.32 -5.68 -2.48
C ARG A 26 -6.19 -4.17 -2.67
N ARG A 27 -4.99 -3.62 -2.60
CA ARG A 27 -4.75 -2.16 -2.48
C ARG A 27 -3.90 -1.55 -3.59
N CYS A 28 -3.24 -2.38 -4.39
CA CYS A 28 -2.48 -1.95 -5.56
C CYS A 28 -3.32 -2.05 -6.84
N ASP A 29 -3.06 -1.14 -7.78
CA ASP A 29 -3.74 -1.12 -9.09
C ASP A 29 -3.29 -2.28 -10.01
N SER A 30 -2.09 -2.82 -9.78
CA SER A 30 -1.49 -3.88 -10.60
C SER A 30 -0.89 -5.01 -9.74
N PRO A 31 -0.83 -6.25 -10.27
CA PRO A 31 -0.13 -7.35 -9.58
C PRO A 31 1.37 -7.08 -9.37
N GLN A 32 1.97 -6.25 -10.22
CA GLN A 32 3.39 -5.92 -10.17
C GLN A 32 3.68 -4.95 -9.03
N ASP A 33 2.84 -3.92 -8.89
CA ASP A 33 2.87 -2.98 -7.77
C ASP A 33 2.64 -3.73 -6.44
N ALA A 34 1.74 -4.72 -6.42
CA ALA A 34 1.52 -5.56 -5.24
C ALA A 34 2.78 -6.37 -4.87
N ALA A 35 3.44 -6.97 -5.87
CA ALA A 35 4.68 -7.72 -5.65
C ALA A 35 5.81 -6.81 -5.12
N ASP A 36 5.94 -5.60 -5.66
CA ASP A 36 6.92 -4.61 -5.23
C ASP A 36 6.68 -4.17 -3.77
N VAL A 37 5.42 -3.89 -3.41
CA VAL A 37 5.06 -3.55 -2.02
C VAL A 37 5.41 -4.69 -1.06
N VAL A 38 5.12 -5.94 -1.42
CA VAL A 38 5.45 -7.11 -0.60
C VAL A 38 6.97 -7.24 -0.45
N ALA A 39 7.71 -7.16 -1.55
CA ALA A 39 9.16 -7.29 -1.55
C ALA A 39 9.83 -6.19 -0.70
N GLU A 40 9.39 -4.95 -0.84
CA GLU A 40 9.92 -3.84 -0.05
C GLU A 40 9.58 -3.96 1.43
N THR A 41 8.35 -4.40 1.76
CA THR A 41 7.93 -4.65 3.15
C THR A 41 8.85 -5.66 3.84
N PHE A 42 9.09 -6.81 3.21
CA PHE A 42 9.96 -7.83 3.79
C PHE A 42 11.44 -7.44 3.76
N THR A 43 11.87 -6.61 2.81
CA THR A 43 13.22 -6.01 2.80
C THR A 43 13.41 -5.09 4.02
N ILE A 44 12.41 -4.26 4.34
CA ILE A 44 12.44 -3.40 5.52
C ILE A 44 12.43 -4.24 6.79
N ALA A 45 11.61 -5.30 6.85
CA ALA A 45 11.58 -6.23 7.97
C ALA A 45 12.94 -6.90 8.20
N TRP A 46 13.63 -7.33 7.15
CA TRP A 46 14.98 -7.87 7.24
C TRP A 46 15.99 -6.86 7.81
N ARG A 47 15.94 -5.61 7.33
CA ARG A 47 16.82 -4.52 7.78
C ARG A 47 16.56 -4.12 9.23
N ARG A 48 15.30 -4.16 9.67
CA ARG A 48 14.85 -3.74 11.01
C ARG A 48 14.46 -4.93 11.90
N MET A 49 15.09 -6.07 11.71
CA MET A 49 14.69 -7.30 12.41
C MET A 49 14.84 -7.19 13.93
N ASP A 50 15.76 -6.35 14.41
CA ASP A 50 15.95 -6.11 15.84
C ASP A 50 14.78 -5.33 16.46
N ASP A 51 13.99 -4.60 15.64
CA ASP A 51 12.77 -3.89 16.05
C ASP A 51 11.50 -4.73 15.87
N LEU A 52 11.60 -5.86 15.15
CA LEU A 52 10.45 -6.69 14.80
C LEU A 52 9.92 -7.38 16.07
N PRO A 53 8.65 -7.25 16.44
CA PRO A 53 8.08 -7.97 17.58
C PRO A 53 7.97 -9.48 17.30
N SER A 54 7.70 -10.27 18.34
CA SER A 54 7.39 -11.70 18.20
C SER A 54 5.87 -11.95 18.20
N GLY A 55 5.43 -13.07 17.63
CA GLY A 55 4.03 -13.47 17.59
C GLY A 55 3.15 -12.49 16.82
N GLU A 56 1.93 -12.26 17.30
CA GLU A 56 0.93 -11.40 16.64
C GLU A 56 1.39 -9.95 16.42
N GLY A 57 2.28 -9.45 17.29
CA GLY A 57 2.90 -8.13 17.12
C GLY A 57 3.72 -8.01 15.83
N ALA A 58 4.29 -9.11 15.32
CA ALA A 58 5.03 -9.11 14.06
C ALA A 58 4.10 -8.80 12.88
N THR A 59 2.90 -9.40 12.87
CA THR A 59 1.89 -9.20 11.83
C THR A 59 1.41 -7.75 11.80
N LEU A 60 1.07 -7.18 12.96
CA LEU A 60 0.65 -5.77 13.07
C LEU A 60 1.77 -4.81 12.64
N TRP A 61 3.00 -5.09 13.06
CA TRP A 61 4.15 -4.30 12.65
C TRP A 61 4.37 -4.34 11.14
N LEU A 62 4.27 -5.51 10.51
CA LEU A 62 4.41 -5.68 9.07
C LEU A 62 3.30 -4.99 8.28
N TYR A 63 2.05 -4.99 8.78
CA TYR A 63 0.99 -4.19 8.18
C TYR A 63 1.30 -2.69 8.23
N GLY A 64 1.83 -2.20 9.36
CA GLY A 64 2.29 -0.82 9.47
C GLY A 64 3.40 -0.46 8.47
N VAL A 65 4.34 -1.38 8.24
CA VAL A 65 5.37 -1.21 7.20
C VAL A 65 4.76 -1.21 5.81
N ALA A 66 3.93 -2.21 5.48
CA ALA A 66 3.28 -2.34 4.17
C ALA A 66 2.44 -1.11 3.83
N ARG A 67 1.73 -0.56 4.81
CA ARG A 67 0.98 0.70 4.69
C ARG A 67 1.90 1.87 4.29
N ASN A 68 3.03 2.02 4.97
CA ASN A 68 3.98 3.10 4.69
C ASN A 68 4.61 2.97 3.30
N VAL A 69 4.95 1.73 2.91
CA VAL A 69 5.43 1.39 1.56
C VAL A 69 4.38 1.76 0.51
N LEU A 70 3.14 1.34 0.70
CA LEU A 70 2.03 1.65 -0.21
C LEU A 70 1.78 3.16 -0.32
N ALA A 71 1.80 3.88 0.81
CA ALA A 71 1.65 5.34 0.82
C ALA A 71 2.79 6.04 0.05
N ASN A 72 4.03 5.55 0.17
CA ASN A 72 5.16 6.02 -0.62
C ASN A 72 4.98 5.72 -2.11
N HIS A 73 4.53 4.51 -2.44
CA HIS A 73 4.25 4.07 -3.81
C HIS A 73 3.20 4.98 -4.48
N HIS A 74 2.06 5.20 -3.83
CA HIS A 74 1.00 6.10 -4.31
C HIS A 74 1.48 7.55 -4.45
N ARG A 75 2.28 8.06 -3.51
CA ARG A 75 2.86 9.41 -3.63
C ARG A 75 3.82 9.52 -4.80
N SER A 76 4.61 8.47 -5.09
CA SER A 76 5.52 8.44 -6.23
C SER A 76 4.76 8.41 -7.56
N GLU A 77 3.76 7.55 -7.66
CA GLU A 77 2.88 7.43 -8.82
C GLU A 77 2.06 8.70 -9.06
N GLY A 78 1.53 9.33 -8.00
CA GLY A 78 0.85 10.62 -8.09
C GLY A 78 1.75 11.73 -8.64
N ARG A 79 3.01 11.81 -8.20
CA ARG A 79 4.00 12.74 -8.76
C ARG A 79 4.34 12.42 -10.22
N ARG A 80 4.43 11.13 -10.58
CA ARG A 80 4.71 10.70 -11.95
C ARG A 80 3.56 11.06 -12.88
N LYS A 81 2.33 10.72 -12.49
CA LYS A 81 1.09 11.07 -13.20
C LYS A 81 0.92 12.59 -13.32
N ALA A 82 1.26 13.37 -12.29
CA ALA A 82 1.22 14.83 -12.38
C ALA A 82 2.22 15.40 -13.40
N ARG A 83 3.45 14.86 -13.46
CA ARG A 83 4.44 15.26 -14.48
C ARG A 83 4.02 14.84 -15.89
N SER A 84 3.46 13.64 -16.03
CA SER A 84 2.90 13.16 -17.30
C SER A 84 1.70 14.01 -17.72
N ALA A 85 0.79 14.35 -16.80
CA ALA A 85 -0.33 15.23 -17.06
C ALA A 85 0.11 16.64 -17.44
N GLU A 86 1.19 17.18 -16.85
CA GLU A 86 1.76 18.46 -17.28
C GLU A 86 2.32 18.40 -18.71
N LEU A 87 2.97 17.29 -19.08
CA LEU A 87 3.44 17.04 -20.45
C LEU A 87 2.27 16.83 -21.44
N ASP A 88 1.24 16.11 -21.01
CA ASP A 88 0.04 15.82 -21.80
C ASP A 88 -0.82 17.08 -21.98
N LEU A 89 -0.95 17.94 -20.96
CA LEU A 89 -1.60 19.25 -21.06
C LEU A 89 -0.84 20.18 -22.02
N LYS A 90 0.50 20.19 -21.95
CA LYS A 90 1.35 20.92 -22.92
C LYS A 90 1.21 20.39 -24.36
N MET A 91 0.84 19.12 -24.54
CA MET A 91 0.56 18.52 -25.85
C MET A 91 -0.90 18.68 -26.31
N ALA A 92 -1.86 18.63 -25.39
CA ALA A 92 -3.30 18.79 -25.64
C ALA A 92 -3.68 20.23 -25.98
N ASP A 93 -2.92 21.23 -25.52
CA ASP A 93 -3.05 22.64 -25.93
C ASP A 93 -2.82 22.84 -27.45
N ARG A 94 -2.30 21.83 -28.16
CA ARG A 94 -2.15 21.82 -29.62
C ARG A 94 -3.31 21.18 -30.38
N TYR A 95 -4.21 20.45 -29.71
CA TYR A 95 -5.32 19.73 -30.34
C TYR A 95 -6.48 19.56 -29.34
N ALA A 96 -7.48 20.43 -29.36
CA ALA A 96 -8.66 20.28 -28.53
C ALA A 96 -9.94 20.21 -29.36
N ASP A 97 -10.72 19.12 -29.18
CA ASP A 97 -12.18 19.21 -29.05
C ASP A 97 -12.82 18.09 -28.17
N SER A 98 -13.72 18.54 -27.28
CA SER A 98 -14.81 17.98 -26.44
C SER A 98 -14.70 16.74 -25.46
N PRO A 99 -15.28 16.82 -24.23
CA PRO A 99 -15.27 15.77 -23.19
C PRO A 99 -16.64 15.11 -22.84
N GLY A 100 -16.63 13.90 -22.24
CA GLY A 100 -17.79 13.35 -21.52
C GLY A 100 -17.61 11.93 -20.95
N SER A 101 -17.48 11.80 -19.61
CA SER A 101 -17.74 10.61 -18.74
C SER A 101 -16.86 10.49 -17.46
N ARG A 102 -16.07 11.52 -17.12
CA ARG A 102 -15.08 11.45 -16.00
C ARG A 102 -15.63 11.79 -14.60
N LEU A 103 -16.73 12.55 -14.53
CA LEU A 103 -17.19 13.24 -13.32
C LEU A 103 -17.71 12.33 -12.19
N GLU A 104 -18.40 11.22 -12.48
CA GLU A 104 -19.02 10.39 -11.43
C GLU A 104 -18.03 9.52 -10.66
N ARG A 105 -16.97 8.99 -11.30
CA ARG A 105 -15.93 8.20 -10.61
C ARG A 105 -15.01 9.08 -9.78
N GLU A 106 -14.77 10.31 -10.23
CA GLU A 106 -13.99 11.30 -9.49
C GLU A 106 -14.70 11.76 -8.21
N ALA A 107 -16.04 11.90 -8.24
CA ALA A 107 -16.80 12.31 -7.06
C ALA A 107 -16.70 11.27 -5.92
N ILE A 108 -16.87 9.98 -6.24
CA ILE A 108 -16.79 8.90 -5.25
C ILE A 108 -15.36 8.76 -4.71
N ALA A 109 -14.34 8.85 -5.57
CA ALA A 109 -12.95 8.80 -5.16
C ALA A 109 -12.53 10.02 -4.32
N GLN A 110 -13.09 11.20 -4.58
CA GLN A 110 -12.84 12.41 -3.78
C GLN A 110 -13.47 12.33 -2.39
N ILE A 111 -14.70 11.82 -2.29
CA ILE A 111 -15.37 11.61 -1.00
C ILE A 111 -14.57 10.61 -0.16
N PHE A 112 -14.10 9.52 -0.77
CA PHE A 112 -13.23 8.57 -0.08
C PHE A 112 -11.92 9.24 0.36
N ARG A 113 -11.30 10.07 -0.50
CA ARG A 113 -10.07 10.83 -0.18
C ARG A 113 -10.22 11.90 0.90
N ALA A 114 -11.44 12.38 1.14
CA ALA A 114 -11.71 13.41 2.14
C ALA A 114 -11.82 12.88 3.57
N LEU A 115 -11.87 11.55 3.78
CA LEU A 115 -11.81 11.00 5.13
C LEU A 115 -10.40 11.14 5.73
N PRO A 116 -10.26 11.36 7.04
CA PRO A 116 -8.99 11.19 7.74
C PRO A 116 -8.40 9.80 7.45
N ASP A 117 -7.09 9.72 7.23
CA ASP A 117 -6.41 8.45 6.87
C ASP A 117 -6.69 7.34 7.90
N ASP A 118 -6.80 7.70 9.17
CA ASP A 118 -7.04 6.77 10.28
C ASP A 118 -8.47 6.18 10.26
N ASP A 119 -9.49 6.96 9.86
CA ASP A 119 -10.90 6.52 9.84
C ASP A 119 -11.19 5.57 8.65
N ARG A 120 -10.51 5.79 7.52
CA ARG A 120 -10.60 4.91 6.35
C ARG A 120 -9.99 3.55 6.60
N GLU A 121 -8.91 3.53 7.37
CA GLU A 121 -8.15 2.34 7.68
C GLU A 121 -8.87 1.48 8.73
N LEU A 122 -9.49 2.11 9.73
CA LEU A 122 -10.28 1.44 10.75
C LEU A 122 -11.54 0.78 10.15
N LEU A 123 -12.21 1.45 9.21
CA LEU A 123 -13.32 0.86 8.45
C LEU A 123 -12.87 -0.28 7.52
N ALA A 124 -11.68 -0.20 6.91
CA ALA A 124 -11.16 -1.24 6.03
C ALA A 124 -10.62 -2.47 6.77
N LEU A 125 -10.09 -2.30 7.98
CA LEU A 125 -9.60 -3.39 8.84
C LEU A 125 -10.76 -4.13 9.52
N VAL A 126 -11.74 -3.40 10.07
CA VAL A 126 -12.91 -4.00 10.76
C VAL A 126 -13.86 -4.69 9.78
N ALA A 127 -14.10 -4.12 8.60
CA ALA A 127 -15.03 -4.70 7.64
C ALA A 127 -14.52 -5.97 6.94
N TRP A 128 -13.21 -6.24 6.95
CA TRP A 128 -12.63 -7.33 6.15
C TRP A 128 -11.71 -8.32 6.88
N GLU A 129 -11.17 -8.00 8.06
CA GLU A 129 -10.33 -8.93 8.85
C GLU A 129 -11.04 -9.44 10.13
N GLY A 130 -12.24 -8.94 10.46
CA GLY A 130 -12.98 -9.40 11.63
C GLY A 130 -12.32 -9.05 12.97
N LEU A 131 -11.46 -8.03 13.00
CA LEU A 131 -10.80 -7.57 14.21
C LEU A 131 -11.79 -6.78 15.08
N VAL A 132 -12.05 -7.29 16.28
CA VAL A 132 -12.82 -6.58 17.30
C VAL A 132 -11.86 -5.67 18.06
N LEU A 133 -12.12 -4.36 18.09
CA LEU A 133 -11.41 -3.44 18.98
C LEU A 133 -11.72 -3.84 20.42
N GLN A 134 -10.71 -4.32 21.14
CA GLN A 134 -10.79 -4.55 22.60
C GLN A 134 -10.31 -3.32 23.36
#